data_AF-A0A0Q5WJN9-F1
#
_entry.id   AF-A0A0Q5WJN9-F1
#
_cell.length_a   1.000
_cell.length_b   1.000
_cell.length_c   1.000
_cell.angle_alpha   90.00
_cell.angle_beta   90.00
_cell.angle_gamma   90.00
#
_symmetry.space_group_name_H-M   'P 1'
#
loop_
_entity.id
_entity.type
_entity.pdbx_description
1 polymer ?
#
loop_
_entity_poly.entity_id
_entity_poly.type
_entity_poly.pdbx_seq_one_letter_code
_entity_poly.pdbx_strand_id
1 'polypeptide(L)'
;MRWWLVPVGLLLGGCAAPVQLDTPMGARVDYQLGGQYEPADGVTGVVRDRTDSPAPGLWSACYVNAFQTQPGTDDVPEDLLLHDATGARVEDPDWPGEFLLDISTPAQRERVLTEVGGWFDGCAADGFDAVEPDNLDSWTRSQGLLTVDHAVAMAGLLVRRAHAAGLTIAQKNAADLAGRDLGFDYAVTEQCQVYGECQVYTDAYGDLVLEVEYSDAAFDAACAARGTEVAVQRRDRDVSVPGTEGYVSRFCS
;
A
#
# COMPACT_ATOMS: atom_id res chain seq x y z
N MET A 1 -39.64 48.13 14.85
CA MET A 1 -38.29 47.62 14.51
C MET A 1 -38.25 46.14 14.92
N ARG A 2 -38.34 45.21 13.97
CA ARG A 2 -38.24 43.75 14.23
C ARG A 2 -36.76 43.35 14.13
N TRP A 3 -36.20 42.88 15.22
CA TRP A 3 -34.85 42.32 15.27
C TRP A 3 -34.94 40.85 14.85
N TRP A 4 -34.21 40.48 13.81
CA TRP A 4 -34.00 39.09 13.41
C TRP A 4 -32.75 38.58 14.12
N LEU A 5 -32.89 37.53 14.94
CA LEU A 5 -31.76 36.77 15.46
C LEU A 5 -31.33 35.76 14.38
N VAL A 6 -30.11 35.92 13.87
CA VAL A 6 -29.45 34.93 13.00
C VAL A 6 -28.76 33.93 13.93
N PRO A 7 -29.07 32.62 13.88
CA PRO A 7 -28.32 31.64 14.64
C PRO A 7 -26.98 31.41 13.93
N VAL A 8 -25.89 31.72 14.63
CA VAL A 8 -24.55 31.31 14.23
C VAL A 8 -24.43 29.82 14.55
N GLY A 9 -24.49 28.98 13.52
CA GLY A 9 -24.16 27.56 13.66
C GLY A 9 -22.66 27.40 13.83
N LEU A 10 -22.21 26.98 15.01
CA LEU A 10 -20.87 26.44 15.19
C LEU A 10 -20.78 25.11 14.45
N LEU A 11 -20.00 25.08 13.37
CA LEU A 11 -19.52 23.84 12.77
C LEU A 11 -18.37 23.32 13.65
N LEU A 12 -18.65 22.29 14.44
CA LEU A 12 -17.61 21.51 15.12
C LEU A 12 -16.92 20.65 14.04
N GLY A 13 -15.73 21.08 13.61
CA GLY A 13 -14.83 20.21 12.87
C GLY A 13 -14.39 19.08 13.79
N GLY A 14 -14.86 17.86 13.55
CA GLY A 14 -14.39 16.68 14.25
C GLY A 14 -12.94 16.43 13.87
N CYS A 15 -12.03 16.50 14.83
CA CYS A 15 -10.72 15.86 14.69
C CYS A 15 -10.99 14.35 14.59
N ALA A 16 -10.67 13.74 13.45
CA ALA A 16 -10.61 12.29 13.37
C ALA A 16 -9.58 11.82 14.40
N ALA A 17 -9.99 10.94 15.32
CA ALA A 17 -9.04 10.27 16.19
C ALA A 17 -8.13 9.39 15.32
N PRO A 18 -6.83 9.26 15.66
CA PRO A 18 -5.97 8.32 14.96
C PRO A 18 -6.58 6.92 14.99
N VAL A 19 -6.50 6.19 13.87
CA VAL A 19 -6.94 4.79 13.80
C VAL A 19 -6.09 4.02 14.81
N GLN A 20 -6.73 3.47 15.83
CA GLN A 20 -6.03 2.70 16.84
C GLN A 20 -5.98 1.24 16.38
N LEU A 21 -4.77 0.76 16.12
CA LEU A 21 -4.52 -0.64 15.80
C LEU A 21 -4.86 -1.51 17.00
N ASP A 22 -5.85 -2.39 16.86
CA ASP A 22 -6.14 -3.42 17.86
C ASP A 22 -5.06 -4.52 17.84
N THR A 23 -4.46 -4.76 16.67
CA THR A 23 -3.40 -5.74 16.45
C THR A 23 -2.12 -5.04 15.99
N PRO A 24 -1.00 -5.11 16.74
CA PRO A 24 0.26 -4.54 16.29
C PRO A 24 0.86 -5.36 15.14
N MET A 25 1.40 -4.70 14.12
CA MET A 25 2.12 -5.34 12.99
C MET A 25 3.19 -6.34 13.48
N GLY A 26 3.92 -5.95 14.53
CA GLY A 26 4.97 -6.76 15.15
C GLY A 26 6.24 -6.85 14.29
N ALA A 27 7.21 -7.63 14.75
CA ALA A 27 8.56 -7.67 14.18
C ALA A 27 8.75 -8.71 13.07
N ARG A 28 7.76 -9.56 12.80
CA ARG A 28 7.84 -10.65 11.80
C ARG A 28 6.58 -10.67 10.95
N VAL A 29 6.63 -10.00 9.80
CA VAL A 29 5.52 -9.93 8.85
C VAL A 29 5.84 -10.76 7.61
N ASP A 30 4.96 -11.69 7.26
CA ASP A 30 5.10 -12.56 6.09
C ASP A 30 4.40 -11.95 4.86
N TYR A 31 5.17 -11.62 3.83
CA TYR A 31 4.72 -11.03 2.57
C TYR A 31 4.24 -12.13 1.62
N GLN A 32 2.96 -12.49 1.74
CA GLN A 32 2.30 -13.63 1.09
C GLN A 32 1.49 -13.18 -0.15
N LEU A 33 2.08 -12.38 -1.03
CA LEU A 33 1.37 -11.85 -2.21
C LEU A 33 1.09 -12.90 -3.31
N GLY A 34 1.96 -13.90 -3.48
CA GLY A 34 1.74 -14.97 -4.46
C GLY A 34 0.65 -15.98 -4.06
N GLY A 35 0.00 -15.77 -2.92
CA GLY A 35 -1.13 -16.56 -2.43
C GLY A 35 -1.04 -16.86 -0.93
N GLN A 36 -2.21 -16.99 -0.29
CA GLN A 36 -2.30 -17.31 1.12
C GLN A 36 -1.76 -18.71 1.45
N TYR A 37 -1.03 -18.79 2.56
CA TYR A 37 -0.65 -20.05 3.20
C TYR A 37 -0.54 -19.87 4.72
N GLU A 38 -0.57 -20.99 5.45
CA GLU A 38 -0.46 -20.96 6.91
C GLU A 38 0.87 -20.31 7.33
N PRO A 39 0.86 -19.20 8.09
CA PRO A 39 2.08 -18.53 8.52
C PRO A 39 2.92 -19.44 9.42
N ALA A 40 4.25 -19.31 9.32
CA ALA A 40 5.16 -20.06 10.17
C ALA A 40 5.07 -19.63 11.65
N ASP A 41 5.49 -20.52 12.56
CA ASP A 41 5.54 -20.21 13.99
C ASP A 41 6.31 -18.91 14.29
N GLY A 42 5.70 -18.03 15.07
CA GLY A 42 6.29 -16.76 15.48
C GLY A 42 6.17 -15.63 14.45
N VAL A 43 5.51 -15.85 13.31
CA VAL A 43 5.01 -14.75 12.46
C VAL A 43 3.92 -13.99 13.23
N THR A 44 3.99 -12.66 13.21
CA THR A 44 3.07 -11.76 13.93
C THR A 44 2.10 -11.04 13.00
N GLY A 45 2.41 -10.99 11.70
CA GLY A 45 1.52 -10.41 10.71
C GLY A 45 1.72 -10.97 9.31
N VAL A 46 0.79 -10.69 8.42
CA VAL A 46 0.86 -11.06 7.00
C VAL A 46 0.46 -9.88 6.12
N VAL A 47 0.99 -9.85 4.90
CA VAL A 47 0.40 -9.11 3.79
C VAL A 47 -0.11 -10.11 2.76
N ARG A 48 -1.37 -9.97 2.34
CA ARG A 48 -2.02 -10.86 1.37
C ARG A 48 -2.80 -10.06 0.35
N ASP A 49 -2.96 -10.60 -0.85
CA ASP A 49 -3.80 -10.00 -1.88
C ASP A 49 -5.25 -9.85 -1.38
N ARG A 50 -5.96 -8.82 -1.85
CA ARG A 50 -7.38 -8.56 -1.54
C ARG A 50 -8.34 -9.70 -1.87
N THR A 51 -7.91 -10.67 -2.68
CA THR A 51 -8.70 -11.87 -3.01
C THR A 51 -8.48 -13.03 -2.03
N ASP A 52 -7.48 -12.92 -1.15
CA ASP A 52 -7.19 -13.86 -0.09
C ASP A 52 -7.80 -13.42 1.25
N SER A 53 -7.92 -14.37 2.19
CA SER A 53 -8.43 -14.11 3.54
C SER A 53 -7.33 -13.58 4.47
N PRO A 54 -7.64 -12.71 5.45
CA PRO A 54 -6.69 -12.34 6.50
C PRO A 54 -6.28 -13.57 7.34
N ALA A 55 -5.14 -13.49 8.02
CA ALA A 55 -4.68 -14.55 8.90
C ALA A 55 -5.31 -14.40 10.30
N PRO A 56 -6.13 -15.37 10.77
CA PRO A 56 -6.82 -15.22 12.04
C PRO A 56 -5.88 -15.00 13.23
N GLY A 57 -6.10 -13.93 13.98
CA GLY A 57 -5.33 -13.62 15.20
C GLY A 57 -3.93 -13.02 14.96
N LEU A 58 -3.58 -12.73 13.70
CA LEU A 58 -2.38 -11.98 13.32
C LEU A 58 -2.78 -10.65 12.70
N TRP A 59 -1.88 -9.67 12.76
CA TRP A 59 -2.08 -8.44 12.00
C TRP A 59 -2.09 -8.77 10.51
N SER A 60 -3.09 -8.30 9.77
CA SER A 60 -3.23 -8.62 8.35
C SER A 60 -3.42 -7.35 7.53
N ALA A 61 -2.50 -7.12 6.58
CA ALA A 61 -2.64 -6.09 5.55
C ALA A 61 -3.17 -6.68 4.24
N CYS A 62 -4.14 -5.97 3.67
CA CYS A 62 -4.77 -6.25 2.39
C CYS A 62 -4.01 -5.51 1.29
N TYR A 63 -3.26 -6.24 0.47
CA TYR A 63 -2.63 -5.71 -0.74
C TYR A 63 -3.68 -5.37 -1.78
N VAL A 64 -3.56 -4.18 -2.34
CA VAL A 64 -4.42 -3.68 -3.41
C VAL A 64 -3.55 -2.95 -4.41
N ASN A 65 -3.53 -3.39 -5.68
CA ASN A 65 -2.95 -2.57 -6.73
C ASN A 65 -3.84 -1.34 -6.97
N ALA A 66 -3.45 -0.21 -6.38
CA ALA A 66 -4.32 0.97 -6.24
C ALA A 66 -4.08 2.02 -7.33
N PHE A 67 -3.07 1.79 -8.18
CA PHE A 67 -2.62 2.71 -9.23
C PHE A 67 -2.45 2.02 -10.59
N GLN A 68 -2.58 0.69 -10.65
CA GLN A 68 -2.59 -0.10 -11.88
C GLN A 68 -3.63 -1.23 -11.78
N THR A 69 -3.94 -1.85 -12.92
CA THR A 69 -4.66 -3.13 -12.96
C THR A 69 -3.74 -4.28 -12.59
N GLN A 70 -4.29 -5.45 -12.26
CA GLN A 70 -3.51 -6.68 -12.14
C GLN A 70 -3.50 -7.48 -13.46
N PRO A 71 -2.51 -8.34 -13.71
CA PRO A 71 -2.46 -9.15 -14.92
C PRO A 71 -3.67 -10.08 -15.01
N GLY A 72 -4.41 -9.99 -16.11
CA GLY A 72 -5.53 -10.91 -16.40
C GLY A 72 -6.84 -10.57 -15.67
N THR A 73 -6.96 -9.42 -15.03
CA THR A 73 -8.21 -8.93 -14.43
C THR A 73 -8.97 -7.97 -15.36
N ASP A 74 -10.29 -7.90 -15.19
CA ASP A 74 -11.20 -6.93 -15.83
C ASP A 74 -11.98 -6.12 -14.77
N ASP A 75 -11.39 -6.02 -13.57
CA ASP A 75 -11.95 -5.37 -12.38
C ASP A 75 -11.96 -3.84 -12.46
N VAL A 76 -11.21 -3.25 -13.39
CA VAL A 76 -11.19 -1.81 -13.63
C VAL A 76 -11.88 -1.45 -14.95
N PRO A 77 -12.89 -0.55 -14.94
CA PRO A 77 -13.49 -0.03 -16.16
C PRO A 77 -12.48 0.63 -17.10
N GLU A 78 -12.64 0.40 -18.41
CA GLU A 78 -11.72 0.93 -19.45
C GLU A 78 -11.46 2.43 -19.33
N ASP A 79 -12.48 3.22 -19.01
CA ASP A 79 -12.38 4.67 -18.98
C ASP A 79 -11.79 5.23 -17.67
N LEU A 80 -11.38 4.35 -16.75
CA LEU A 80 -10.51 4.67 -15.62
C LEU A 80 -9.04 4.35 -15.90
N LEU A 81 -8.73 3.75 -17.05
CA LEU A 81 -7.35 3.50 -17.45
C LEU A 81 -6.73 4.73 -18.10
N LEU A 82 -5.41 4.87 -17.95
CA LEU A 82 -4.64 5.90 -18.59
C LEU A 82 -4.39 5.51 -20.05
N HIS A 83 -4.69 6.44 -20.98
CA HIS A 83 -4.39 6.27 -22.40
C HIS A 83 -3.38 7.28 -22.89
N ASP A 84 -2.57 6.86 -23.85
CA ASP A 84 -1.63 7.73 -24.55
C ASP A 84 -2.33 8.56 -25.65
N ALA A 85 -1.55 9.38 -26.37
CA ALA A 85 -2.04 10.23 -27.45
C ALA A 85 -2.64 9.45 -28.64
N THR A 86 -2.37 8.14 -28.75
CA THR A 86 -2.93 7.26 -29.78
C THR A 86 -4.24 6.58 -29.33
N GLY A 87 -4.59 6.71 -28.04
CA GLY A 87 -5.72 6.03 -27.41
C GLY A 87 -5.38 4.61 -26.96
N ALA A 88 -4.11 4.22 -26.93
CA ALA A 88 -3.69 2.94 -26.37
C ALA A 88 -3.55 3.04 -24.85
N ARG A 89 -3.88 1.96 -24.13
CA ARG A 89 -3.67 1.89 -22.67
C ARG A 89 -2.17 2.01 -22.37
N VAL A 90 -1.83 2.72 -21.31
CA VAL A 90 -0.46 2.84 -20.83
C VAL A 90 -0.14 1.63 -19.97
N GLU A 91 0.65 0.72 -20.51
CA GLU A 91 1.12 -0.50 -19.85
C GLU A 91 2.41 -0.23 -19.06
N ASP A 92 2.58 -0.90 -17.93
CA ASP A 92 3.81 -0.89 -17.17
C ASP A 92 4.90 -1.71 -17.91
N PRO A 93 6.06 -1.11 -18.26
CA PRO A 93 7.11 -1.84 -18.97
C PRO A 93 7.78 -2.94 -18.14
N ASP A 94 7.72 -2.83 -16.81
CA ASP A 94 8.31 -3.78 -15.88
C ASP A 94 7.34 -4.91 -15.51
N TRP A 95 6.02 -4.67 -15.68
CA TRP A 95 4.93 -5.60 -15.37
C TRP A 95 3.96 -5.79 -16.55
N PRO A 96 4.30 -6.65 -17.53
CA PRO A 96 3.45 -6.90 -18.68
C PRO A 96 2.04 -7.38 -18.29
N GLY A 97 1.01 -6.76 -18.86
CA GLY A 97 -0.39 -7.00 -18.55
C GLY A 97 -0.98 -6.07 -17.48
N GLU A 98 -0.18 -5.21 -16.85
CA GLU A 98 -0.65 -4.19 -15.91
C GLU A 98 -0.76 -2.82 -16.59
N PHE A 99 -1.93 -2.19 -16.47
CA PHE A 99 -2.23 -0.90 -17.07
C PHE A 99 -2.44 0.17 -16.00
N LEU A 100 -1.88 1.36 -16.20
CA LEU A 100 -1.97 2.46 -15.25
C LEU A 100 -3.39 3.02 -15.16
N LEU A 101 -3.80 3.41 -13.95
CA LEU A 101 -5.05 4.13 -13.72
C LEU A 101 -4.89 5.62 -14.06
N ASP A 102 -5.92 6.21 -14.66
CA ASP A 102 -5.96 7.64 -14.92
C ASP A 102 -6.29 8.41 -13.64
N ILE A 103 -5.25 8.94 -13.01
CA ILE A 103 -5.35 9.83 -11.85
C ILE A 103 -5.07 11.29 -12.21
N SER A 104 -5.09 11.65 -13.49
CA SER A 104 -4.61 12.95 -13.99
C SER A 104 -5.51 14.12 -13.58
N THR A 105 -6.83 13.91 -13.52
CA THR A 105 -7.80 14.96 -13.17
C THR A 105 -8.49 14.68 -11.83
N PRO A 106 -8.97 15.72 -11.12
CA PRO A 106 -9.77 15.51 -9.92
C PRO A 106 -10.97 14.60 -10.14
N ALA A 107 -11.69 14.78 -11.25
CA ALA A 107 -12.86 13.98 -11.59
C ALA A 107 -12.48 12.50 -11.81
N GLN A 108 -11.38 12.22 -12.49
CA GLN A 108 -10.92 10.84 -12.66
C GLN A 108 -10.47 10.23 -11.34
N ARG A 109 -9.75 10.97 -10.48
CA ARG A 109 -9.39 10.49 -9.14
C ARG A 109 -10.58 10.13 -8.27
N GLU A 110 -11.68 10.90 -8.32
CA GLU A 110 -12.91 10.55 -7.59
C GLU A 110 -13.53 9.24 -8.08
N ARG A 111 -13.46 8.98 -9.39
CA ARG A 111 -13.97 7.74 -9.98
C ARG A 111 -13.07 6.54 -9.67
N VAL A 112 -11.75 6.69 -9.79
CA VAL A 112 -10.78 5.69 -9.35
C VAL A 112 -10.95 5.40 -7.86
N LEU A 113 -11.15 6.42 -7.03
CA LEU A 113 -11.42 6.24 -5.60
C LEU A 113 -12.71 5.46 -5.34
N THR A 114 -13.73 5.60 -6.19
CA THR A 114 -14.97 4.82 -6.05
C THR A 114 -14.70 3.33 -6.25
N GLU A 115 -13.89 2.98 -7.24
CA GLU A 115 -13.50 1.59 -7.51
C GLU A 115 -12.57 1.05 -6.42
N VAL A 116 -11.38 1.64 -6.29
CA VAL A 116 -10.34 1.20 -5.34
C VAL A 116 -10.80 1.31 -3.89
N GLY A 117 -11.57 2.36 -3.56
CA GLY A 117 -12.15 2.53 -2.23
C GLY A 117 -13.21 1.48 -1.90
N GLY A 118 -13.90 0.93 -2.91
CA GLY A 118 -14.78 -0.21 -2.73
C GLY A 118 -14.01 -1.50 -2.41
N TRP A 119 -12.80 -1.66 -2.96
CA TRP A 119 -11.91 -2.77 -2.58
C TRP A 119 -11.41 -2.63 -1.15
N PHE A 120 -11.09 -1.41 -0.70
CA PHE A 120 -10.73 -1.16 0.72
C PHE A 120 -11.89 -1.50 1.67
N ASP A 121 -13.13 -1.20 1.28
CA ASP A 121 -14.29 -1.64 2.06
C ASP A 121 -14.41 -3.16 2.13
N GLY A 122 -14.11 -3.85 1.03
CA GLY A 122 -14.03 -5.31 0.98
C GLY A 122 -13.01 -5.83 2.00
N CYS A 123 -11.78 -5.31 1.97
CA CYS A 123 -10.74 -5.67 2.94
C CYS A 123 -11.20 -5.46 4.40
N ALA A 124 -11.85 -4.33 4.69
CA ALA A 124 -12.37 -4.07 6.04
C ALA A 124 -13.49 -5.05 6.42
N ALA A 125 -14.39 -5.39 5.49
CA ALA A 125 -15.46 -6.34 5.71
C ALA A 125 -14.95 -7.77 5.92
N ASP A 126 -13.87 -8.15 5.24
CA ASP A 126 -13.20 -9.44 5.37
C ASP A 126 -12.37 -9.56 6.65
N GLY A 127 -12.11 -8.43 7.32
CA GLY A 127 -11.47 -8.38 8.65
C GLY A 127 -9.97 -8.13 8.62
N PHE A 128 -9.45 -7.52 7.55
CA PHE A 128 -8.08 -6.99 7.54
C PHE A 128 -7.93 -5.79 8.50
N ASP A 129 -6.73 -5.60 9.04
CA ASP A 129 -6.39 -4.46 9.92
C ASP A 129 -5.86 -3.25 9.13
N ALA A 130 -5.35 -3.52 7.92
CA ALA A 130 -4.61 -2.55 7.13
C ALA A 130 -4.77 -2.77 5.63
N VAL A 131 -4.37 -1.78 4.82
CA VAL A 131 -4.24 -1.87 3.36
C VAL A 131 -2.85 -1.43 2.91
N GLU A 132 -2.31 -2.12 1.92
CA GLU A 132 -1.10 -1.74 1.19
C GLU A 132 -1.47 -1.36 -0.25
N PRO A 133 -1.61 -0.06 -0.56
CA PRO A 133 -1.87 0.41 -1.92
C PRO A 133 -0.59 0.38 -2.76
N ASP A 134 -0.50 -0.56 -3.69
CA ASP A 134 0.67 -0.72 -4.55
C ASP A 134 0.73 0.27 -5.71
N ASN A 135 1.91 0.39 -6.33
CA ASN A 135 2.19 1.22 -7.50
C ASN A 135 1.97 2.72 -7.30
N LEU A 136 2.13 3.20 -6.06
CA LEU A 136 2.10 4.62 -5.71
C LEU A 136 3.00 5.45 -6.65
N ASP A 137 4.14 4.89 -7.06
CA ASP A 137 5.16 5.49 -7.93
C ASP A 137 4.90 5.37 -9.45
N SER A 138 3.72 4.87 -9.87
CA SER A 138 3.34 4.66 -11.27
C SER A 138 3.51 5.88 -12.18
N TRP A 139 3.51 7.11 -11.63
CA TRP A 139 3.79 8.32 -12.40
C TRP A 139 5.14 8.27 -13.12
N THR A 140 6.13 7.58 -12.54
CA THR A 140 7.47 7.42 -13.12
C THR A 140 7.45 6.58 -14.40
N ARG A 141 6.46 5.70 -14.56
CA ARG A 141 6.27 4.78 -15.69
C ARG A 141 5.14 5.22 -16.63
N SER A 142 4.56 6.40 -16.42
CA SER A 142 3.40 6.92 -17.15
C SER A 142 3.70 7.60 -18.50
N GLN A 143 4.93 7.47 -19.03
CA GLN A 143 5.38 8.20 -20.23
C GLN A 143 5.24 9.73 -20.12
N GLY A 144 5.26 10.26 -18.89
CA GLY A 144 5.10 11.69 -18.60
C GLY A 144 3.66 12.19 -18.60
N LEU A 145 2.68 11.31 -18.69
CA LEU A 145 1.25 11.65 -18.66
C LEU A 145 0.72 11.90 -17.23
N LEU A 146 1.36 11.29 -16.24
CA LEU A 146 1.11 11.53 -14.82
C LEU A 146 2.27 12.26 -14.17
N THR A 147 1.96 13.00 -13.11
CA THR A 147 2.93 13.75 -12.31
C THR A 147 2.92 13.23 -10.87
N VAL A 148 3.98 13.54 -10.11
CA VAL A 148 4.02 13.27 -8.68
C VAL A 148 2.86 13.94 -7.93
N ASP A 149 2.40 15.12 -8.37
CA ASP A 149 1.27 15.82 -7.75
C ASP A 149 -0.06 15.08 -7.97
N HIS A 150 -0.21 14.39 -9.10
CA HIS A 150 -1.37 13.52 -9.33
C HIS A 150 -1.38 12.35 -8.36
N ALA A 151 -0.22 11.70 -8.17
CA ALA A 151 -0.07 10.57 -7.25
C ALA A 151 -0.28 10.99 -5.80
N VAL A 152 0.29 12.12 -5.37
CA VAL A 152 0.07 12.69 -4.03
C VAL A 152 -1.41 13.02 -3.80
N ALA A 153 -2.09 13.60 -4.78
CA ALA A 153 -3.53 13.90 -4.66
C ALA A 153 -4.38 12.62 -4.54
N MET A 154 -4.04 11.58 -5.29
CA MET A 154 -4.71 10.27 -5.20
C MET A 154 -4.41 9.57 -3.87
N ALA A 155 -3.16 9.55 -3.43
CA ALA A 155 -2.74 8.98 -2.15
C ALA A 155 -3.51 9.60 -0.98
N GLY A 156 -3.65 10.93 -0.94
CA GLY A 156 -4.43 11.59 0.09
C GLY A 156 -5.92 11.23 0.09
N LEU A 157 -6.49 10.86 -1.07
CA LEU A 157 -7.87 10.35 -1.15
C LEU A 157 -7.96 8.91 -0.60
N LEU A 158 -7.00 8.05 -0.97
CA LEU A 158 -6.93 6.66 -0.50
C LEU A 158 -6.72 6.59 1.01
N VAL A 159 -5.83 7.42 1.57
CA VAL A 159 -5.58 7.51 3.02
C VAL A 159 -6.87 7.82 3.77
N ARG A 160 -7.58 8.89 3.37
CA ARG A 160 -8.86 9.25 3.98
C ARG A 160 -9.89 8.13 3.87
N ARG A 161 -9.88 7.37 2.77
CA ARG A 161 -10.81 6.27 2.54
C ARG A 161 -10.52 5.06 3.41
N ALA A 162 -9.25 4.68 3.56
CA ALA A 162 -8.81 3.61 4.44
C ALA A 162 -9.16 3.92 5.90
N HIS A 163 -8.82 5.13 6.37
CA HIS A 163 -9.16 5.57 7.72
C HIS A 163 -10.68 5.60 7.96
N ALA A 164 -11.47 6.01 6.98
CA ALA A 164 -12.94 5.98 7.07
C ALA A 164 -13.51 4.56 7.14
N ALA A 165 -12.80 3.56 6.58
CA ALA A 165 -13.12 2.14 6.71
C ALA A 165 -12.57 1.50 8.00
N GLY A 166 -11.82 2.25 8.82
CA GLY A 166 -11.18 1.74 10.03
C GLY A 166 -9.88 0.96 9.76
N LEU A 167 -9.30 1.11 8.57
CA LEU A 167 -8.05 0.47 8.15
C LEU A 167 -6.89 1.45 8.31
N THR A 168 -5.75 0.95 8.76
CA THR A 168 -4.47 1.66 8.56
C THR A 168 -3.97 1.48 7.13
N ILE A 169 -3.09 2.35 6.65
CA ILE A 169 -2.66 2.37 5.25
C ILE A 169 -1.14 2.54 5.11
N ALA A 170 -0.54 1.70 4.26
CA ALA A 170 0.88 1.76 3.95
C ALA A 170 1.22 2.85 2.95
N GLN A 171 2.38 3.49 3.12
CA GLN A 171 3.15 3.96 1.98
C GLN A 171 3.89 2.76 1.37
N LYS A 172 3.55 2.38 0.13
CA LYS A 172 4.30 1.38 -0.64
C LYS A 172 5.39 2.05 -1.48
N ASN A 173 6.65 1.71 -1.21
CA ASN A 173 7.83 2.27 -1.89
C ASN A 173 7.78 3.82 -1.95
N ALA A 174 8.17 4.41 -3.09
CA ALA A 174 8.12 5.84 -3.35
C ALA A 174 8.84 6.70 -2.28
N ALA A 175 10.12 6.42 -2.02
CA ALA A 175 10.91 7.08 -0.96
C ALA A 175 10.83 8.62 -1.00
N ASP A 176 10.74 9.23 -2.18
CA ASP A 176 10.59 10.69 -2.38
C ASP A 176 9.29 11.28 -1.79
N LEU A 177 8.34 10.42 -1.41
CA LEU A 177 7.09 10.80 -0.74
C LEU A 177 7.15 10.64 0.78
N ALA A 178 8.12 9.90 1.32
CA ALA A 178 8.25 9.70 2.75
C ALA A 178 8.50 11.03 3.48
N GLY A 179 7.94 11.15 4.69
CA GLY A 179 8.02 12.37 5.50
C GLY A 179 7.13 13.51 5.01
N ARG A 180 6.38 13.34 3.92
CA ARG A 180 5.23 14.21 3.60
C ARG A 180 4.08 13.87 4.53
N ASP A 181 3.38 14.89 5.01
CA ASP A 181 2.18 14.74 5.85
C ASP A 181 0.96 14.31 5.00
N LEU A 182 1.03 13.10 4.42
CA LEU A 182 -0.03 12.49 3.62
C LEU A 182 -0.97 11.62 4.46
N GLY A 183 -0.57 11.28 5.69
CA GLY A 183 -1.35 10.49 6.64
C GLY A 183 -1.22 8.98 6.49
N PHE A 184 -0.18 8.46 5.83
CA PHE A 184 0.15 7.04 5.89
C PHE A 184 0.56 6.64 7.31
N ASP A 185 0.24 5.42 7.71
CA ASP A 185 0.43 4.93 9.09
C ASP A 185 1.70 4.08 9.24
N TYR A 186 2.12 3.39 8.17
CA TYR A 186 3.30 2.53 8.11
C TYR A 186 3.89 2.52 6.70
N ALA A 187 5.04 1.89 6.51
CA ALA A 187 5.63 1.68 5.19
C ALA A 187 5.83 0.21 4.85
N VAL A 188 5.64 -0.12 3.58
CA VAL A 188 6.13 -1.36 2.97
C VAL A 188 7.10 -0.96 1.89
N THR A 189 8.34 -1.45 1.97
CA THR A 189 9.38 -1.12 1.02
C THR A 189 10.09 -2.36 0.52
N GLU A 190 10.30 -2.40 -0.79
CA GLU A 190 11.05 -3.45 -1.44
C GLU A 190 12.42 -2.93 -1.83
N GLN A 191 13.46 -3.69 -1.45
CA GLN A 191 14.84 -3.42 -1.81
C GLN A 191 15.42 -2.09 -1.32
N CYS A 192 14.88 -1.48 -0.26
CA CYS A 192 15.44 -0.23 0.27
C CYS A 192 16.92 -0.37 0.63
N GLN A 193 17.38 -1.56 1.01
CA GLN A 193 18.79 -1.79 1.37
C GLN A 193 19.68 -1.81 0.13
N VAL A 194 19.15 -2.27 -1.00
CA VAL A 194 19.83 -2.24 -2.30
C VAL A 194 19.96 -0.81 -2.81
N TYR A 195 18.90 -0.01 -2.67
CA TYR A 195 18.86 1.37 -3.17
C TYR A 195 19.42 2.41 -2.19
N GLY A 196 19.69 2.01 -0.94
CA GLY A 196 20.20 2.91 0.09
C GLY A 196 19.14 3.88 0.63
N GLU A 197 17.87 3.46 0.61
CA GLU A 197 16.71 4.29 0.90
C GLU A 197 16.07 3.98 2.26
N CYS A 198 16.49 2.92 2.97
CA CYS A 198 15.82 2.47 4.20
C CYS A 198 15.70 3.57 5.27
N GLN A 199 16.72 4.41 5.42
CA GLN A 199 16.71 5.47 6.44
C GLN A 199 15.56 6.45 6.25
N VAL A 200 15.18 6.73 5.01
CA VAL A 200 14.10 7.65 4.67
C VAL A 200 12.76 7.13 5.21
N TYR A 201 12.53 5.81 5.14
CA TYR A 201 11.34 5.20 5.71
C TYR A 201 11.39 5.16 7.24
N THR A 202 12.51 4.75 7.84
CA THR A 202 12.61 4.68 9.31
C THR A 202 12.53 6.05 9.98
N ASP A 203 13.03 7.11 9.32
CA ASP A 203 12.89 8.49 9.82
C ASP A 203 11.44 8.96 9.82
N ALA A 204 10.62 8.49 8.86
CA ALA A 204 9.23 8.87 8.73
C ALA A 204 8.28 8.00 9.58
N TYR A 205 8.55 6.69 9.67
CA TYR A 205 7.62 5.69 10.22
C TYR A 205 8.14 4.96 11.47
N GLY A 206 9.39 5.19 11.89
CA GLY A 206 9.97 4.51 13.04
C GLY A 206 10.12 3.00 12.80
N ASP A 207 9.55 2.21 13.72
CA ASP A 207 9.53 0.74 13.66
C ASP A 207 8.39 0.17 12.79
N LEU A 208 7.47 1.01 12.32
CA LEU A 208 6.35 0.63 11.46
C LEU A 208 6.78 0.56 9.98
N VAL A 209 7.83 -0.22 9.72
CA VAL A 209 8.34 -0.49 8.37
C VAL A 209 8.43 -2.00 8.16
N LEU A 210 7.85 -2.47 7.06
CA LEU A 210 8.12 -3.77 6.48
C LEU A 210 9.11 -3.62 5.33
N GLU A 211 10.32 -4.13 5.51
CA GLU A 211 11.38 -4.17 4.50
C GLU A 211 11.45 -5.56 3.85
N VAL A 212 11.20 -5.63 2.55
CA VAL A 212 11.26 -6.86 1.76
C VAL A 212 12.50 -6.82 0.88
N GLU A 213 13.37 -7.81 1.04
CA GLU A 213 14.60 -7.96 0.26
C GLU A 213 14.55 -9.20 -0.63
N TYR A 214 15.04 -9.06 -1.87
CA TYR A 214 15.00 -10.14 -2.88
C TYR A 214 16.35 -10.84 -3.10
N SER A 215 17.38 -10.45 -2.36
CA SER A 215 18.71 -11.08 -2.42
C SER A 215 19.24 -11.37 -1.03
N ASP A 216 20.05 -12.43 -0.91
CA ASP A 216 20.61 -12.82 0.39
C ASP A 216 21.57 -11.77 0.93
N ALA A 217 22.38 -11.16 0.05
CA ALA A 217 23.32 -10.12 0.46
C ALA A 217 22.62 -8.87 1.01
N ALA A 218 21.52 -8.44 0.38
CA ALA A 218 20.76 -7.29 0.87
C ALA A 218 20.02 -7.62 2.16
N PHE A 219 19.38 -8.78 2.23
CA PHE A 219 18.72 -9.25 3.45
C PHE A 219 19.68 -9.37 4.64
N ASP A 220 20.86 -9.96 4.46
CA ASP A 220 21.84 -10.09 5.55
C ASP A 220 22.33 -8.72 6.01
N ALA A 221 22.52 -7.77 5.09
CA ALA A 221 22.88 -6.39 5.41
C ALA A 221 21.76 -5.65 6.16
N ALA A 222 20.51 -5.82 5.73
CA ALA A 222 19.32 -5.27 6.36
C ALA A 222 19.15 -5.78 7.79
N CYS A 223 19.23 -7.10 7.98
CA CYS A 223 19.16 -7.71 9.30
C CYS A 223 20.24 -7.19 10.25
N ALA A 224 21.48 -7.09 9.76
CA ALA A 224 22.59 -6.55 10.57
C ALA A 224 22.41 -5.06 10.91
N ALA A 225 21.78 -4.29 10.02
CA ALA A 225 21.58 -2.86 10.21
C ALA A 225 20.40 -2.53 11.13
N ARG A 226 19.28 -3.26 11.01
CA ARG A 226 17.99 -2.88 11.62
C ARG A 226 17.02 -4.02 11.91
N GLY A 227 17.45 -5.28 11.80
CA GLY A 227 16.57 -6.46 11.97
C GLY A 227 15.97 -6.63 13.38
N THR A 228 16.42 -5.86 14.36
CA THR A 228 15.85 -5.81 15.72
C THR A 228 14.85 -4.67 15.91
N GLU A 229 14.71 -3.78 14.93
CA GLU A 229 13.95 -2.54 15.00
C GLU A 229 12.73 -2.56 14.07
N VAL A 230 12.91 -3.05 12.84
CA VAL A 230 11.85 -3.12 11.82
C VAL A 230 11.62 -4.57 11.37
N ALA A 231 10.47 -4.84 10.77
CA ALA A 231 10.21 -6.14 10.16
C ALA A 231 11.00 -6.24 8.85
N VAL A 232 11.93 -7.20 8.76
CA VAL A 232 12.70 -7.46 7.55
C VAL A 232 12.44 -8.89 7.09
N GLN A 233 12.09 -9.04 5.82
CA GLN A 233 11.84 -10.34 5.20
C GLN A 233 12.63 -10.53 3.92
N ARG A 234 13.26 -11.69 3.77
CA ARG A 234 13.76 -12.19 2.49
C ARG A 234 12.66 -12.92 1.76
N ARG A 235 12.31 -12.49 0.54
CA ARG A 235 11.38 -13.19 -0.35
C ARG A 235 12.00 -13.50 -1.70
N ASP A 236 11.56 -14.55 -2.37
CA ASP A 236 11.81 -14.69 -3.81
C ASP A 236 11.04 -13.62 -4.60
N ARG A 237 11.51 -13.27 -5.80
CA ARG A 237 10.91 -12.18 -6.61
C ARG A 237 9.49 -12.48 -7.05
N ASP A 238 9.17 -13.76 -7.24
CA ASP A 238 7.82 -14.19 -7.62
C ASP A 238 6.88 -14.24 -6.41
N VAL A 239 7.36 -13.86 -5.22
CA VAL A 239 6.62 -13.87 -3.94
C VAL A 239 5.81 -15.15 -3.76
N SER A 240 6.40 -16.27 -4.17
CA SER A 240 5.73 -17.55 -4.38
C SER A 240 5.29 -18.22 -3.08
N VAL A 241 4.48 -19.27 -3.19
CA VAL A 241 3.97 -20.06 -2.05
C VAL A 241 4.86 -21.27 -1.73
N PRO A 242 4.84 -21.79 -0.49
CA PRO A 242 5.57 -22.99 -0.10
C PRO A 242 5.33 -24.17 -1.07
N GLY A 243 6.41 -24.87 -1.43
CA GLY A 243 6.37 -26.00 -2.36
C GLY A 243 6.60 -25.63 -3.83
N THR A 244 6.60 -24.34 -4.17
CA THR A 244 7.03 -23.84 -5.48
C THR A 244 8.56 -23.94 -5.60
N GLU A 245 9.06 -24.29 -6.79
CA GLU A 245 10.50 -24.27 -7.06
C GLU A 245 11.04 -22.85 -6.89
N GLY A 246 12.11 -22.69 -6.12
CA GLY A 246 12.71 -21.37 -5.86
C GLY A 246 12.05 -20.56 -4.75
N TYR A 247 11.06 -21.12 -4.04
CA TYR A 247 10.44 -20.48 -2.88
C TYR A 247 11.48 -20.07 -1.82
N VAL A 248 11.44 -18.79 -1.42
CA VAL A 248 12.24 -18.25 -0.33
C VAL A 248 11.36 -17.40 0.58
N SER A 249 11.31 -17.74 1.85
CA SER A 249 10.80 -16.86 2.92
C SER A 249 11.71 -17.00 4.13
N ARG A 250 12.40 -15.92 4.52
CA ARG A 250 13.27 -15.90 5.71
C ARG A 250 13.08 -14.59 6.47
N PHE A 251 13.21 -14.65 7.79
CA PHE A 251 13.12 -13.52 8.71
C PHE A 251 14.47 -13.35 9.42
N CYS A 252 14.78 -12.15 9.90
CA CYS A 252 15.96 -11.95 10.73
C CYS A 252 15.93 -12.86 11.96
N SER A 253 17.12 -13.35 12.33
CA SER A 253 17.34 -14.22 13.49
C SER A 253 17.35 -13.45 14.80
#